data_AF-A0A726T6Y6-F1
#
_entry.id   AF-A0A726T6Y6-F1
#
_cell.length_a   1.000
_cell.length_b   1.000
_cell.length_c   1.000
_cell.angle_alpha   90.00
_cell.angle_beta   90.00
_cell.angle_gamma   90.00
#
_symmetry.space_group_name_H-M   'P 1'
#
loop_
_entity.id
_entity.type
_entity.pdbx_description
1 polymer ?
#
loop_
_entity_poly.entity_id
_entity_poly.type
_entity_poly.pdbx_seq_one_letter_code
_entity_poly.pdbx_strand_id
1 'polypeptide(L)'
;MMIVIKTAIPDVLILEPKVFGDERGFFFESYNQQTFEELIGRKVTFVQDNHSKSKKNVLRGLHFQRGENAQGKLVRCAVGEVFDVAVDIRK
;
A
#
# COMPACT_ATOMS: atom_id res chain seq x y z
N MET A 1 4.04 -12.26 -11.31
CA MET A 1 4.85 -11.98 -10.11
C MET A 1 4.75 -10.50 -9.85
N MET A 2 4.47 -10.12 -8.60
CA MET A 2 4.42 -8.74 -8.16
C MET A 2 5.84 -8.13 -8.20
N ILE A 3 5.96 -6.88 -8.64
CA ILE A 3 7.25 -6.16 -8.72
C ILE A 3 7.35 -5.19 -7.56
N VAL A 4 8.53 -5.09 -6.96
CA VAL A 4 8.84 -4.08 -5.93
C VAL A 4 9.66 -2.96 -6.54
N ILE A 5 9.16 -1.74 -6.40
CA ILE A 5 9.86 -0.52 -6.80
C ILE A 5 10.29 0.21 -5.53
N LYS A 6 11.60 0.42 -5.38
CA LYS A 6 12.18 1.16 -4.25
C LYS A 6 11.92 2.66 -4.43
N THR A 7 11.67 3.35 -3.33
CA THR A 7 11.53 4.81 -3.32
C THR A 7 12.75 5.47 -2.66
N ALA A 8 12.77 6.81 -2.62
CA ALA A 8 13.79 7.56 -1.91
C ALA A 8 13.80 7.31 -0.39
N ILE A 9 12.69 6.86 0.18
CA ILE A 9 12.59 6.42 1.58
C ILE A 9 12.67 4.88 1.57
N PRO A 10 13.77 4.26 2.05
CA PRO A 10 14.02 2.82 1.83
C PRO A 10 12.89 1.88 2.28
N ASP A 11 12.17 2.23 3.36
CA ASP A 11 11.08 1.42 3.90
C ASP A 11 9.71 1.71 3.27
N VAL A 12 9.64 2.67 2.34
CA VAL A 12 8.46 2.95 1.52
C VAL A 12 8.65 2.25 0.19
N LEU A 13 7.81 1.25 -0.06
CA LEU A 13 7.86 0.40 -1.23
C LEU A 13 6.60 0.58 -2.07
N ILE A 14 6.76 0.60 -3.38
CA ILE A 14 5.63 0.50 -4.32
C ILE A 14 5.56 -0.95 -4.79
N LEU A 15 4.39 -1.56 -4.59
CA LEU A 15 4.12 -2.94 -5.01
C LEU A 15 3.24 -2.90 -6.26
N GLU A 16 3.80 -3.28 -7.40
CA GLU A 16 3.08 -3.34 -8.67
C GLU A 16 2.55 -4.77 -8.90
N PRO A 17 1.22 -4.99 -8.88
CA PRO A 17 0.65 -6.31 -9.10
C PRO A 17 0.76 -6.72 -10.57
N LYS A 18 0.94 -8.02 -10.83
CA LYS A 18 0.76 -8.56 -12.18
C LYS A 18 -0.73 -8.65 -12.49
N VAL A 19 -1.18 -7.89 -13.48
CA VAL A 19 -2.57 -7.90 -13.95
C VAL A 19 -2.73 -8.84 -15.13
N PHE A 20 -3.75 -9.70 -15.06
CA PHE A 20 -4.14 -10.63 -16.12
C PHE A 20 -5.44 -10.13 -16.74
N GLY A 21 -5.39 -9.66 -18.00
CA GLY A 21 -6.55 -9.15 -18.72
C GLY A 21 -7.09 -10.15 -19.74
N ASP A 22 -8.40 -10.17 -19.92
CA ASP A 22 -9.09 -10.89 -21.01
C ASP A 22 -10.39 -10.15 -21.41
N GLU A 23 -11.16 -10.73 -22.33
CA GLU A 23 -12.40 -10.15 -22.86
C GLU A 23 -13.51 -9.90 -21.80
N ARG A 24 -13.40 -10.49 -20.61
CA ARG A 24 -14.33 -10.30 -19.48
C ARG A 24 -13.89 -9.17 -18.56
N GLY A 25 -12.65 -8.72 -18.66
CA GLY A 25 -12.05 -7.69 -17.80
C GLY A 25 -10.64 -8.04 -17.36
N PHE A 26 -10.35 -7.92 -16.07
CA PHE A 26 -9.04 -8.25 -15.53
C PHE A 26 -9.15 -8.99 -14.19
N PHE A 27 -8.10 -9.73 -13.86
CA PHE A 27 -7.89 -10.39 -12.60
C PHE A 27 -6.47 -10.11 -12.10
N PHE A 28 -6.32 -9.90 -10.79
CA PHE A 28 -5.02 -9.89 -10.14
C PHE A 28 -5.16 -10.20 -8.65
N GLU A 29 -4.11 -10.77 -8.07
CA GLU A 29 -4.00 -10.91 -6.62
C GLU A 29 -3.67 -9.53 -6.01
N SER A 30 -4.68 -8.88 -5.42
CA SER A 30 -4.48 -7.60 -4.74
C SER A 30 -3.67 -7.71 -3.45
N TYR A 31 -3.62 -8.91 -2.86
CA TYR A 31 -2.82 -9.26 -1.70
C TYR A 31 -2.59 -10.76 -1.64
N ASN A 32 -1.38 -11.17 -1.26
CA ASN A 32 -1.00 -12.55 -0.96
C ASN A 32 -0.01 -12.50 0.21
N GLN A 33 -0.35 -13.12 1.35
CA GLN A 33 0.43 -13.01 2.60
C GLN A 33 1.89 -13.46 2.40
N GLN A 34 2.08 -14.64 1.83
CA GLN A 34 3.41 -15.20 1.64
C GLN A 34 4.25 -14.31 0.72
N THR A 35 3.70 -13.96 -0.44
CA THR A 35 4.40 -13.08 -1.39
C THR A 35 4.73 -11.74 -0.74
N PHE A 36 3.79 -11.13 0.00
CA PHE A 36 4.01 -9.86 0.66
C PHE A 36 5.14 -9.94 1.69
N GLU A 37 5.11 -10.93 2.58
CA GLU A 37 6.15 -11.12 3.62
C GLU A 37 7.53 -11.40 3.02
N GLU A 38 7.60 -12.17 1.94
CA GLU A 38 8.83 -12.41 1.17
C GLU A 38 9.37 -11.11 0.58
N LEU A 39 8.50 -10.27 0.01
CA LEU A 39 8.88 -8.99 -0.61
C LEU A 39 9.36 -7.95 0.42
N ILE A 40 8.76 -7.90 1.60
CA ILE A 40 9.15 -6.95 2.66
C ILE A 40 10.22 -7.50 3.62
N GLY A 41 10.57 -8.77 3.50
CA GLY A 41 11.61 -9.43 4.30
C GLY A 41 11.24 -9.63 5.79
N ARG A 42 9.96 -9.60 6.14
CA ARG A 42 9.50 -9.80 7.53
C ARG A 42 8.05 -10.28 7.60
N LYS A 43 7.73 -10.99 8.67
CA LYS A 43 6.36 -11.39 8.98
C LYS A 43 5.54 -10.23 9.50
N VAL A 44 4.29 -10.12 9.08
CA VAL A 44 3.36 -9.11 9.60
C VAL A 44 1.94 -9.67 9.73
N THR A 45 1.18 -9.11 10.67
CA THR A 45 -0.24 -9.41 10.82
C THR A 45 -1.05 -8.15 10.57
N PHE A 46 -1.93 -8.18 9.57
CA PHE A 46 -2.91 -7.12 9.37
C PHE A 46 -4.03 -7.27 10.41
N VAL A 47 -4.23 -6.24 11.22
CA VAL A 47 -5.20 -6.24 12.33
C VAL A 47 -6.39 -5.31 12.10
N GLN A 48 -6.36 -4.53 11.03
CA GLN A 48 -7.41 -3.57 10.69
C GLN A 48 -7.46 -3.38 9.18
N ASP A 49 -8.67 -3.27 8.65
CA ASP A 49 -8.95 -2.87 7.28
C ASP A 49 -9.77 -1.57 7.27
N ASN A 50 -9.43 -0.67 6.35
CA ASN A 50 -10.07 0.63 6.22
C ASN A 50 -10.40 0.88 4.74
N HIS A 51 -11.64 1.31 4.46
CA HIS A 51 -12.07 1.72 3.13
C HIS A 51 -12.61 3.15 3.18
N SER A 52 -12.08 4.04 2.33
CA SER A 52 -12.52 5.43 2.28
C SER A 52 -12.82 5.87 0.85
N LYS A 53 -13.80 6.78 0.72
CA LYS A 53 -14.12 7.47 -0.52
C LYS A 53 -13.89 8.97 -0.32
N SER A 54 -13.22 9.59 -1.28
CA SER A 54 -12.95 11.03 -1.30
C SER A 54 -13.57 11.65 -2.54
N LYS A 55 -14.08 12.88 -2.42
CA LYS A 55 -14.40 13.72 -3.59
C LYS A 55 -13.10 14.32 -4.14
N LYS A 56 -13.11 14.80 -5.37
CA LYS A 56 -11.98 15.53 -5.97
C LYS A 56 -11.55 16.68 -5.03
N ASN A 57 -10.24 16.91 -4.92
CA ASN A 57 -9.60 17.91 -4.06
C ASN A 57 -9.72 17.70 -2.54
N VAL A 58 -10.16 16.53 -2.07
CA VAL A 58 -10.06 16.17 -0.64
C VAL A 58 -8.64 15.72 -0.33
N LEU A 59 -8.00 16.36 0.64
CA LEU A 59 -6.70 15.98 1.19
C LEU A 59 -6.92 15.27 2.55
N ARG A 60 -6.21 14.16 2.78
CA ARG A 60 -6.18 13.45 4.07
C ARG A 60 -4.73 13.26 4.48
N GLY A 61 -4.31 13.84 5.61
CA GLY A 61 -2.95 13.71 6.13
C GLY A 61 -2.41 15.00 6.78
N LEU A 62 -1.17 15.00 7.25
CA LEU A 62 -0.28 13.84 7.40
C LEU A 62 -0.63 13.09 8.71
N HIS A 63 -0.73 11.75 8.65
CA HIS A 63 -1.11 10.92 9.80
C HIS A 63 0.01 9.95 10.16
N PHE A 64 0.38 9.89 11.44
CA PHE A 64 1.33 8.90 11.97
C PHE A 64 0.93 8.47 13.38
N GLN A 65 1.40 7.29 13.79
CA GLN A 65 1.39 6.83 15.18
C GLN A 65 2.81 6.45 15.60
N ARG A 66 3.11 6.49 16.91
CA ARG A 66 4.43 6.18 17.48
C ARG A 66 4.30 5.28 18.70
N GLY A 67 5.41 4.66 19.10
CA GLY A 67 5.50 3.84 20.31
C GLY A 67 4.74 2.54 20.12
N GLU A 68 4.02 2.11 21.15
CA GLU A 68 3.21 0.89 21.15
C GLU A 68 2.10 0.91 20.08
N ASN A 69 1.70 2.11 19.64
CA ASN A 69 0.65 2.29 18.64
C ASN A 69 1.18 2.47 17.20
N ALA A 70 2.47 2.30 16.95
CA ALA A 70 3.05 2.43 15.61
C ALA A 70 2.37 1.47 14.62
N GLN A 71 2.03 1.96 13.43
CA GLN A 71 1.23 1.23 12.46
C GLN A 71 1.86 1.26 11.07
N GLY A 72 2.13 0.08 10.51
CA GLY A 72 2.39 -0.10 9.08
C GLY A 72 1.09 -0.08 8.28
N LYS A 73 1.12 0.44 7.06
CA LYS A 73 -0.06 0.55 6.19
C LYS A 73 0.25 -0.03 4.81
N LEU A 74 -0.61 -0.92 4.33
CA LEU A 74 -0.69 -1.30 2.93
C LEU A 74 -1.86 -0.53 2.32
N VAL A 75 -1.58 0.38 1.39
CA VAL A 75 -2.57 1.31 0.84
C VAL A 75 -2.73 1.06 -0.66
N ARG A 76 -3.98 1.06 -1.15
CA ARG A 76 -4.30 0.97 -2.58
C ARG A 76 -5.47 1.88 -2.95
N CYS A 77 -5.47 2.40 -4.18
CA CYS A 77 -6.63 3.05 -4.78
C CYS A 77 -7.41 2.02 -5.60
N ALA A 78 -8.61 1.65 -5.17
CA ALA A 78 -9.42 0.65 -5.87
C ALA A 78 -10.17 1.24 -7.08
N VAL A 79 -10.55 2.52 -7.02
CA VAL A 79 -11.30 3.22 -8.07
C VAL A 79 -10.86 4.69 -8.12
N GLY A 80 -10.55 5.18 -9.31
CA GLY A 80 -10.05 6.55 -9.53
C GLY A 80 -8.54 6.64 -9.33
N GLU A 81 -8.08 7.81 -8.90
CA GLU A 81 -6.67 8.10 -8.67
C GLU A 81 -6.48 8.96 -7.42
N VAL A 82 -5.32 8.82 -6.78
CA VAL A 82 -4.90 9.63 -5.64
C VAL A 82 -3.44 10.01 -5.81
N PHE A 83 -3.07 11.20 -5.34
CA PHE A 83 -1.69 11.58 -5.14
C PHE A 83 -1.28 11.21 -3.72
N ASP A 84 -0.62 10.05 -3.57
CA ASP A 84 -0.17 9.53 -2.28
C ASP A 84 1.23 10.06 -1.93
N VAL A 85 1.44 10.45 -0.67
CA VAL A 85 2.68 11.08 -0.19
C VAL A 85 3.11 10.41 1.11
N ALA A 86 4.37 9.96 1.12
CA ALA A 86 5.07 9.53 2.34
C ALA A 86 6.11 10.58 2.75
N VAL A 87 6.23 10.82 4.06
CA VAL A 87 7.21 11.74 4.64
C VAL A 87 8.02 10.98 5.68
N ASP A 88 9.35 11.04 5.54
CA ASP A 88 10.25 10.50 6.55
C ASP A 88 10.38 11.47 7.73
N ILE A 89 9.84 11.08 8.88
CA ILE A 89 9.87 11.86 10.12
C ILE A 89 10.82 11.26 11.16
N ARG A 90 11.65 10.29 10.76
CA ARG A 90 12.67 9.68 11.63
C ARG A 90 13.81 10.68 11.84
N LYS A 91 14.36 10.70 13.05
CA LYS A 91 15.54 11.51 13.39
C LYS A 91 16.81 10.71 13.16
#